data_AF-A0AAW3PWM0-F1
#
_entry.id   AF-A0AAW3PWM0-F1
#
_cell.length_a   1.000
_cell.length_b   1.000
_cell.length_c   1.000
_cell.angle_alpha   90.00
_cell.angle_beta   90.00
_cell.angle_gamma   90.00
#
_symmetry.space_group_name_H-M   'P 1'
#
loop_
_entity.id
_entity.type
_entity.pdbx_description
1 polymer ?
#
loop_
_entity_poly.entity_id
_entity_poly.type
_entity_poly.pdbx_seq_one_letter_code
_entity_poly.pdbx_strand_id
1 'polypeptide(L)'
;MTHLIRFRVRPVYHGSDLLVEILDDHRAADFPDIAEILPDALHAVRLPHPDGLDDPHVALSQDRYFSYWTYDRGHYEIDDDIWGWCATAPVNNRVIVADIERALLTTGRFINEPVDFGKFA
;
A
#
# COMPACT_ATOMS: atom_id res chain seq x y z
N MET A 1 9.83 -18.64 15.96
CA MET A 1 10.26 -17.74 14.88
C MET A 1 9.09 -16.84 14.58
N THR A 2 9.25 -15.53 14.67
CA THR A 2 8.19 -14.60 14.26
C THR A 2 8.05 -14.67 12.75
N HIS A 3 6.85 -14.90 12.25
CA HIS A 3 6.56 -14.87 10.82
C HIS A 3 6.77 -13.43 10.31
N LEU A 4 7.60 -13.25 9.28
CA LEU A 4 7.80 -11.95 8.64
C LEU A 4 6.76 -11.78 7.54
N ILE A 5 6.16 -10.60 7.48
CA ILE A 5 5.13 -10.27 6.51
C ILE A 5 5.79 -9.99 5.17
N ARG A 6 5.38 -10.71 4.13
CA ARG A 6 5.95 -10.54 2.80
C ARG A 6 5.21 -9.43 2.06
N PHE A 7 5.99 -8.57 1.40
CA PHE A 7 5.47 -7.62 0.43
C PHE A 7 6.36 -7.61 -0.80
N ARG A 8 5.91 -7.02 -1.89
CA ARG A 8 6.74 -6.78 -3.07
C ARG A 8 6.51 -5.40 -3.66
N VAL A 9 7.56 -4.84 -4.25
CA VAL A 9 7.47 -3.67 -5.13
C VAL A 9 7.46 -4.15 -6.57
N ARG A 10 6.37 -3.90 -7.29
CA ARG A 10 6.21 -4.34 -8.68
C ARG A 10 5.50 -3.31 -9.55
N PRO A 11 5.58 -3.42 -10.89
CA PRO A 11 4.72 -2.65 -11.77
C PRO A 11 3.23 -2.96 -11.54
N VAL A 12 2.38 -1.96 -11.75
CA VAL A 12 0.95 -2.13 -11.96
C VAL A 12 0.73 -2.95 -13.25
N TYR A 13 -0.41 -3.63 -13.32
CA TYR A 13 -0.75 -4.37 -14.54
C TYR A 13 -1.00 -3.39 -15.70
N HIS A 14 -0.41 -3.65 -16.87
CA HIS A 14 -0.47 -2.78 -18.04
C HIS A 14 0.00 -1.33 -17.83
N GLY A 15 0.93 -1.08 -16.89
CA GLY A 15 1.49 0.25 -16.66
C GLY A 15 2.93 0.20 -16.15
N SER A 16 3.58 1.37 -16.17
CA SER A 16 4.97 1.53 -15.73
C SER A 16 5.11 2.00 -14.28
N ASP A 17 3.99 2.40 -13.66
CA ASP A 17 3.97 2.80 -12.26
C ASP A 17 4.16 1.60 -11.36
N LEU A 18 4.83 1.81 -10.24
CA LEU A 18 5.06 0.81 -9.21
C LEU A 18 3.94 0.85 -8.18
N LEU A 19 3.70 -0.30 -7.56
CA LEU A 19 2.89 -0.44 -6.37
C LEU A 19 3.63 -1.29 -5.34
N VAL A 20 3.28 -1.08 -4.07
CA VAL A 20 3.62 -1.97 -2.97
C VAL A 20 2.45 -2.92 -2.76
N GLU A 21 2.67 -4.22 -2.77
CA GLU A 21 1.64 -5.24 -2.54
C GLU A 21 2.04 -6.13 -1.38
N ILE A 22 1.12 -6.31 -0.44
CA ILE A 22 1.24 -7.29 0.64
C ILE A 22 0.82 -8.66 0.13
N LEU A 23 1.64 -9.67 0.42
CA LEU A 23 1.47 -11.03 -0.08
C LEU A 23 0.87 -12.00 0.96
N ASP A 24 0.68 -11.53 2.19
CA ASP A 24 0.11 -12.31 3.27
C ASP A 24 -1.32 -11.86 3.59
N ASP A 25 -2.04 -12.68 4.37
CA ASP A 25 -3.43 -12.42 4.74
C ASP A 25 -3.53 -11.22 5.68
N HIS A 26 -3.80 -10.05 5.08
CA HIS A 26 -3.95 -8.79 5.79
C HIS A 26 -5.23 -8.70 6.65
N ARG A 27 -6.10 -9.72 6.60
CA ARG A 27 -7.32 -9.84 7.42
C ARG A 27 -7.13 -10.80 8.61
N ALA A 28 -5.98 -11.45 8.73
CA ALA A 28 -5.66 -12.27 9.89
C ALA A 28 -5.69 -11.42 11.16
N ALA A 29 -6.20 -11.98 12.27
CA ALA A 29 -6.43 -11.23 13.51
C ALA A 29 -5.14 -10.67 14.14
N ASP A 30 -3.99 -11.26 13.83
CA ASP A 30 -2.66 -10.84 14.27
C ASP A 30 -1.90 -10.02 13.21
N PHE A 31 -2.53 -9.74 12.07
CA PHE A 31 -1.95 -8.89 11.04
C PHE A 31 -1.87 -7.43 11.54
N PRO A 32 -0.72 -6.77 11.38
CA PRO A 32 -0.57 -5.39 11.85
C PRO A 32 -1.37 -4.43 10.98
N ASP A 33 -1.93 -3.40 11.62
CA ASP A 33 -2.63 -2.34 10.90
C ASP A 33 -1.63 -1.47 10.12
N ILE A 34 -1.56 -1.69 8.80
CA ILE A 34 -0.67 -0.91 7.92
C ILE A 34 -1.14 0.55 7.82
N ALA A 35 -2.44 0.80 7.98
CA ALA A 35 -2.99 2.14 8.03
C ALA A 35 -2.65 2.89 9.33
N GLU A 36 -2.11 2.20 10.36
CA GLU A 36 -1.45 2.85 11.50
C GLU A 36 0.06 3.02 11.26
N ILE A 37 0.72 2.03 10.63
CA ILE A 37 2.18 2.03 10.42
C ILE A 37 2.64 3.14 9.47
N LEU A 38 2.03 3.24 8.29
CA LEU A 38 2.51 4.16 7.26
C LEU A 38 2.34 5.62 7.62
N PRO A 39 1.21 6.07 8.20
CA PRO A 39 1.06 7.45 8.60
C PRO A 39 2.02 7.86 9.72
N ASP A 40 2.31 6.97 10.67
CA ASP A 40 3.30 7.24 11.72
C ASP A 40 4.71 7.39 11.12
N ALA A 41 5.11 6.44 10.27
CA ALA A 41 6.45 6.41 9.67
C ALA A 41 6.71 7.53 8.64
N LEU A 42 5.68 7.93 7.89
CA LEU A 42 5.77 8.96 6.85
C LEU A 42 5.30 10.34 7.31
N HIS A 43 4.81 10.45 8.55
CA HIS A 43 4.07 11.62 9.05
C HIS A 43 2.92 12.01 8.13
N ALA A 44 2.22 11.01 7.58
CA ALA A 44 1.15 11.23 6.63
C ALA A 44 -0.17 11.56 7.34
N VAL A 45 -1.00 12.35 6.68
CA VAL A 45 -2.33 12.74 7.14
C VAL A 45 -3.36 12.23 6.14
N ARG A 46 -4.44 11.66 6.66
CA ARG A 46 -5.56 11.20 5.83
C ARG A 46 -6.31 12.40 5.25
N LEU A 47 -6.61 12.34 3.96
CA LEU A 47 -7.47 13.30 3.26
C LEU A 47 -8.70 12.57 2.68
N PRO A 48 -9.79 13.29 2.39
CA PRO A 48 -10.87 12.76 1.58
C PRO A 48 -10.33 12.31 0.22
N HIS A 49 -10.83 11.18 -0.28
CA HIS A 49 -10.45 10.70 -1.60
C HIS A 49 -10.96 11.68 -2.68
N PRO A 50 -10.13 12.11 -3.65
CA PRO A 50 -10.53 13.09 -4.66
C PRO A 50 -11.74 12.64 -5.49
N ASP A 51 -11.82 11.34 -5.76
CA ASP A 51 -12.94 10.71 -6.50
C ASP A 51 -14.07 10.18 -5.58
N GLY A 52 -13.99 10.42 -4.27
CA GLY A 52 -14.97 9.95 -3.28
C GLY A 52 -15.00 8.43 -3.08
N LEU A 53 -13.90 7.72 -3.37
CA LEU A 53 -13.81 6.26 -3.22
C LEU A 53 -13.77 5.80 -1.75
N ASP A 54 -13.49 6.71 -0.82
CA ASP A 54 -13.53 6.47 0.63
C ASP A 54 -14.94 6.62 1.24
N ASP A 55 -15.96 6.88 0.41
CA ASP A 55 -17.36 6.85 0.83
C ASP A 55 -17.74 5.40 1.25
N PRO A 56 -18.29 5.20 2.46
CA PRO A 56 -18.69 3.87 2.93
C PRO A 56 -19.65 3.12 1.99
N HIS A 57 -20.54 3.84 1.30
CA HIS A 57 -21.46 3.23 0.33
C HIS A 57 -20.72 2.74 -0.92
N VAL A 58 -19.72 3.49 -1.40
CA VAL A 58 -18.87 3.08 -2.52
C VAL A 58 -18.04 1.87 -2.10
N ALA A 59 -17.39 1.95 -0.94
CA ALA A 59 -16.56 0.87 -0.42
C ALA A 59 -17.35 -0.44 -0.25
N LEU A 60 -18.55 -0.38 0.34
CA LEU A 60 -19.43 -1.56 0.45
C LEU A 60 -19.85 -2.12 -0.91
N SER A 61 -20.13 -1.25 -1.89
CA SER A 61 -20.58 -1.70 -3.21
C SER A 61 -19.47 -2.40 -4.01
N GLN A 62 -18.21 -2.07 -3.73
CA GLN A 62 -17.05 -2.62 -4.42
C GLN A 62 -16.35 -3.73 -3.64
N ASP A 63 -16.65 -3.89 -2.34
CA ASP A 63 -15.90 -4.75 -1.42
C ASP A 63 -14.41 -4.37 -1.36
N ARG A 64 -14.13 -3.07 -1.45
CA ARG A 64 -12.79 -2.47 -1.44
C ARG A 64 -12.81 -1.21 -0.61
N TYR A 65 -11.82 -1.04 0.26
CA TYR A 65 -11.68 0.17 1.07
C TYR A 65 -10.51 1.00 0.57
N PHE A 66 -10.82 2.17 0.01
CA PHE A 66 -9.80 3.12 -0.40
C PHE A 66 -9.53 4.13 0.72
N SER A 67 -8.26 4.45 0.91
CA SER A 67 -7.86 5.59 1.75
C SER A 67 -6.77 6.40 1.08
N TYR A 68 -6.85 7.72 1.22
CA TYR A 68 -5.98 8.67 0.56
C TYR A 68 -5.19 9.47 1.60
N TRP A 69 -3.88 9.54 1.40
CA TRP A 69 -2.95 10.06 2.40
C TRP A 69 -1.98 11.04 1.76
N THR A 70 -1.64 12.11 2.48
CA THR A 70 -0.68 13.12 2.06
C THR A 70 0.46 13.24 3.06
N TYR A 71 1.67 13.50 2.57
CA TYR A 71 2.86 13.81 3.37
C TYR A 71 3.79 14.75 2.58
N ASP A 72 4.91 15.17 3.17
CA ASP A 72 5.80 16.19 2.60
C ASP A 72 6.24 15.97 1.15
N ARG A 73 6.27 14.71 0.68
CA ARG A 73 6.77 14.36 -0.66
C ARG A 73 5.68 14.01 -1.67
N GLY A 74 4.41 14.05 -1.26
CA GLY A 74 3.27 13.84 -2.15
C GLY A 74 2.13 13.08 -1.47
N HIS A 75 1.38 12.33 -2.26
CA HIS A 75 0.24 11.56 -1.79
C HIS A 75 0.32 10.11 -2.27
N TYR A 76 -0.31 9.24 -1.51
CA TYR A 76 -0.49 7.84 -1.86
C TYR A 76 -1.91 7.40 -1.52
N GLU A 77 -2.33 6.36 -2.22
CA GLU A 77 -3.58 5.68 -2.01
C GLU A 77 -3.30 4.28 -1.47
N ILE A 78 -4.11 3.84 -0.53
CA ILE A 78 -4.19 2.45 -0.10
C ILE A 78 -5.49 1.88 -0.63
N ASP A 79 -5.38 0.76 -1.34
CA ASP A 79 -6.45 -0.11 -1.79
C ASP A 79 -6.42 -1.37 -0.93
N ASP A 80 -7.35 -1.46 0.02
CA ASP A 80 -7.56 -2.61 0.90
C ASP A 80 -8.80 -3.37 0.41
N ASP A 81 -8.56 -4.36 -0.44
CA ASP A 81 -9.60 -5.29 -0.90
C ASP A 81 -9.47 -6.67 -0.27
N ILE A 82 -10.52 -7.48 -0.38
CA ILE A 82 -10.56 -8.82 0.24
C ILE A 82 -9.44 -9.76 -0.24
N TRP A 83 -8.82 -9.49 -1.40
CA TRP A 83 -7.81 -10.34 -2.02
C TRP A 83 -6.39 -9.79 -1.88
N GLY A 84 -6.23 -8.52 -1.52
CA GLY A 84 -4.94 -7.87 -1.49
C GLY A 84 -4.96 -6.48 -0.88
N TRP A 85 -3.82 -6.14 -0.31
CA TRP A 85 -3.54 -4.81 0.17
C TRP A 85 -2.46 -4.21 -0.72
N CYS A 86 -2.78 -3.08 -1.36
CA CYS A 86 -1.88 -2.37 -2.26
C CYS A 86 -1.75 -0.90 -1.87
N ALA A 87 -0.53 -0.36 -1.97
CA ALA A 87 -0.31 1.08 -1.94
C ALA A 87 0.22 1.58 -3.29
N THR A 88 -0.39 2.65 -3.80
CA THR A 88 -0.05 3.27 -5.08
C THR A 88 0.14 4.77 -4.92
N ALA A 89 0.85 5.37 -5.87
CA ALA A 89 1.06 6.81 -5.90
C ALA A 89 1.09 7.28 -7.37
N PRO A 90 0.11 8.09 -7.82
CA PRO A 90 0.01 8.49 -9.23
C PRO A 90 1.02 9.60 -9.60
N VAL A 91 1.53 10.34 -8.61
CA VAL A 91 2.54 11.40 -8.79
C VAL A 91 3.76 11.06 -7.97
N ASN A 92 4.97 11.31 -8.50
CA ASN A 92 6.24 10.95 -7.84
C ASN A 92 6.33 9.46 -7.47
N ASN A 93 5.67 8.59 -8.25
CA ASN A 93 5.47 7.17 -7.95
C ASN A 93 6.69 6.46 -7.35
N ARG A 94 7.83 6.46 -8.07
CA ARG A 94 9.05 5.78 -7.63
C ARG A 94 9.57 6.26 -6.27
N VAL A 95 9.45 7.56 -6.01
CA VAL A 95 9.92 8.15 -4.76
C VAL A 95 9.02 7.71 -3.61
N ILE A 96 7.70 7.82 -3.80
CA ILE A 96 6.72 7.52 -2.75
C ILE A 96 6.71 6.01 -2.45
N VAL A 97 6.78 5.16 -3.49
CA VAL A 97 6.90 3.71 -3.33
C VAL A 97 8.17 3.32 -2.56
N ALA A 98 9.31 3.97 -2.85
CA ALA A 98 10.55 3.72 -2.11
C ALA A 98 10.47 4.18 -0.64
N ASP A 99 9.69 5.22 -0.34
CA ASP A 99 9.45 5.65 1.03
C ASP A 99 8.54 4.69 1.79
N ILE A 100 7.47 4.19 1.16
CA ILE A 100 6.59 3.16 1.73
C ILE A 100 7.38 1.87 1.97
N GLU A 101 8.18 1.41 0.99
CA GLU A 101 9.05 0.26 1.14
C GLU A 101 9.98 0.42 2.36
N ARG A 102 10.64 1.58 2.48
CA ARG A 102 11.51 1.87 3.62
C ARG A 102 10.74 1.85 4.93
N ALA A 103 9.56 2.48 4.99
CA ALA A 103 8.72 2.51 6.17
C ALA A 103 8.38 1.08 6.65
N LEU A 104 7.90 0.22 5.75
CA LEU A 104 7.58 -1.18 6.07
C LEU A 104 8.82 -1.93 6.60
N LEU A 105 9.96 -1.83 5.91
CA LEU A 105 11.19 -2.51 6.30
C LEU A 105 11.71 -2.05 7.68
N THR A 106 11.60 -0.75 8.00
CA THR A 106 12.09 -0.22 9.28
C THR A 106 11.36 -0.76 10.50
N THR A 107 10.13 -1.27 10.35
CA THR A 107 9.40 -1.90 11.45
C THR A 107 10.02 -3.23 11.92
N GLY A 108 10.87 -3.85 11.09
CA GLY A 108 11.41 -5.19 11.32
C GLY A 108 10.38 -6.33 11.21
N ARG A 109 9.13 -6.02 10.84
CA ARG A 109 8.04 -7.00 10.66
C ARG A 109 7.87 -7.46 9.22
N PHE A 110 8.35 -6.66 8.26
CA PHE A 110 8.16 -6.89 6.83
C PHE A 110 9.45 -7.31 6.14
N ILE A 111 9.33 -8.09 5.06
CA ILE A 111 10.41 -8.46 4.15
C ILE A 111 9.98 -8.24 2.71
N ASN A 112 10.85 -7.64 1.90
CA ASN A 112 10.62 -7.46 0.47
C ASN A 112 10.94 -8.76 -0.28
N GLU A 113 9.98 -9.27 -1.04
CA GLU A 113 10.13 -10.40 -1.95
C GLU A 113 10.55 -9.89 -3.34
N PRO A 114 11.70 -10.35 -3.88
CA PRO A 114 12.17 -9.91 -5.18
C PRO A 114 11.17 -10.19 -6.31
N VAL A 115 11.02 -9.21 -7.22
CA VAL A 115 10.11 -9.31 -8.36
C VAL A 115 10.89 -9.49 -9.65
N ASP A 116 10.42 -10.42 -10.49
CA ASP A 116 10.84 -10.52 -11.88
C ASP A 116 10.05 -9.52 -12.74
N PHE A 117 10.66 -8.37 -13.00
CA PHE A 117 10.06 -7.29 -13.80
C PHE A 117 9.80 -7.72 -15.25
N GLY A 118 10.46 -8.76 -15.77
CA GLY A 118 10.24 -9.29 -17.12
C GLY A 118 8.83 -9.87 -17.32
N LYS A 119 8.11 -10.19 -16.24
CA LYS A 119 6.73 -10.71 -16.29
C LYS A 119 5.66 -9.63 -16.50
N PHE A 120 6.05 -8.36 -16.48
CA PHE A 120 5.15 -7.20 -16.56
C PHE A 120 5.35 -6.38 -17.85
N ALA A 121 6.18 -6.87 -18.77
CA ALA A 121 6.52 -6.26 -20.05
C ALA A 121 5.61 -6.75 -21.19
#